data_AF-A0A7Z9Y2L9-F1
#
_entry.id   AF-A0A7Z9Y2L9-F1
#
_cell.length_a   1.000
_cell.length_b   1.000
_cell.length_c   1.000
_cell.angle_alpha   90.00
_cell.angle_beta   90.00
_cell.angle_gamma   90.00
#
_symmetry.space_group_name_H-M   'P 1'
#
loop_
_entity.id
_entity.type
_entity.pdbx_description
1 polymer ?
#
loop_
_entity_poly.entity_id
_entity_poly.type
_entity_poly.pdbx_seq_one_letter_code
_entity_poly.pdbx_strand_id
1 'polypeptide(L)'
;MSNDNAFSEAQFKTQKYQPDYPGLFADTAHGRHWCGGYFDWYNFSHHHSGLNGFTPEQVFTGRYLDVAVEKQRSLDTRYASHPERFVHGRPTVAMPPKMVTINPVTPEDIAEGVSTRVNFPTLNRVKDKYTLSLD
;
A
#
# COMPACT_ATOMS: atom_id res chain seq x y z
N MET A 1 -21.20 9.88 -16.68
CA MET A 1 -20.54 8.64 -16.24
C MET A 1 -19.35 9.04 -15.37
N SER A 2 -19.52 9.10 -14.05
CA SER A 2 -18.37 9.07 -13.13
C SER A 2 -18.20 7.59 -12.79
N ASN A 3 -17.23 6.98 -13.45
CA ASN A 3 -16.82 5.60 -13.19
C ASN A 3 -15.55 5.63 -12.33
N ASP A 4 -15.44 6.67 -11.50
CA ASP A 4 -14.23 7.00 -10.78
C ASP A 4 -14.04 6.03 -9.62
N ASN A 5 -12.85 5.45 -9.57
CA ASN A 5 -12.50 4.55 -8.50
C ASN A 5 -11.96 5.38 -7.31
N ALA A 6 -12.70 5.39 -6.20
CA ALA A 6 -12.33 6.15 -5.00
C ALA A 6 -10.90 5.84 -4.49
N PHE A 7 -10.38 4.62 -4.67
CA PHE A 7 -9.00 4.28 -4.31
C PHE A 7 -7.99 4.93 -5.24
N SER A 8 -8.27 4.96 -6.54
CA SER A 8 -7.41 5.64 -7.53
C SER A 8 -7.42 7.15 -7.31
N GLU A 9 -8.58 7.75 -7.03
CA GLU A 9 -8.68 9.17 -6.69
C GLU A 9 -7.90 9.54 -5.43
N ALA A 10 -8.03 8.74 -4.37
CA ALA A 10 -7.27 8.93 -3.14
C ALA A 10 -5.76 8.88 -3.41
N GLN A 11 -5.30 7.94 -4.24
CA GLN A 11 -3.90 7.84 -4.64
C GLN A 11 -3.44 9.09 -5.42
N PHE A 12 -4.21 9.55 -6.40
CA PHE A 12 -3.88 10.75 -7.17
C PHE A 12 -3.86 12.00 -6.29
N LYS A 13 -4.76 12.09 -5.31
CA LYS A 13 -4.74 13.14 -4.32
C LYS A 13 -3.45 13.11 -3.52
N THR A 14 -3.06 11.96 -2.97
CA THR A 14 -1.78 11.83 -2.24
C THR A 14 -0.58 12.24 -3.08
N GLN A 15 -0.58 11.89 -4.37
CA GLN A 15 0.48 12.26 -5.29
C GLN A 15 0.56 13.79 -5.51
N LYS A 16 -0.58 14.44 -5.76
CA LYS A 16 -0.64 15.89 -6.02
C LYS A 16 -0.36 16.77 -4.80
N TYR A 17 -0.53 16.22 -3.59
CA TYR A 17 -0.24 16.92 -2.34
C TYR A 17 1.21 16.75 -1.88
N GLN A 18 2.07 16.07 -2.65
CA GLN A 18 3.48 16.03 -2.32
C GLN A 18 4.10 17.43 -2.39
N PRO A 19 4.97 17.79 -1.43
CA PRO A 19 5.59 19.12 -1.40
C PRO A 19 6.36 19.48 -2.67
N ASP A 20 6.90 18.48 -3.38
CA ASP A 20 7.68 18.63 -4.60
C ASP A 20 6.87 18.35 -5.89
N TYR A 21 5.53 18.21 -5.80
CA TYR A 21 4.69 18.06 -6.98
C TYR A 21 4.77 19.32 -7.86
N PRO A 22 5.12 19.22 -9.15
CA PRO A 22 5.42 20.38 -9.98
C PRO A 22 4.18 21.18 -10.42
N GLY A 23 2.97 20.74 -10.07
CA GLY A 23 1.72 21.31 -10.57
C GLY A 23 1.40 20.86 -11.99
N LEU A 24 2.35 21.05 -12.91
CA LEU A 24 2.29 20.69 -14.33
C LEU A 24 3.62 20.06 -14.77
N PHE A 25 3.55 19.00 -15.57
CA PHE A 25 4.74 18.43 -16.20
C PHE A 25 5.04 19.14 -17.52
N ALA A 26 6.33 19.40 -17.77
CA ALA A 26 6.80 20.05 -18.99
C ALA A 26 6.63 19.16 -20.23
N ASP A 27 6.87 17.86 -20.06
CA ASP A 27 6.71 16.83 -21.07
C ASP A 27 6.58 15.44 -20.42
N THR A 28 6.45 14.41 -21.24
CA THR A 28 6.32 13.03 -20.75
C THR A 28 7.60 12.48 -20.11
N ALA A 29 8.78 13.01 -20.42
CA ALA A 29 10.03 12.59 -19.81
C ALA A 29 10.16 13.15 -18.40
N HIS A 30 9.86 14.44 -18.20
CA HIS A 30 9.75 15.07 -16.89
C HIS A 30 8.73 14.33 -16.02
N GLY A 31 7.54 14.04 -16.56
CA GLY A 31 6.53 13.26 -15.84
C GLY A 31 7.02 11.88 -15.38
N ARG A 32 7.68 11.12 -16.26
CA ARG A 32 8.25 9.81 -15.90
C ARG A 32 9.35 9.91 -14.83
N HIS A 33 10.23 10.89 -14.96
CA HIS A 33 11.32 11.10 -14.00
C HIS A 33 10.77 11.40 -12.60
N TRP A 34 9.86 12.36 -12.51
CA TRP A 34 9.22 12.72 -11.24
C TRP A 34 8.43 11.55 -10.65
N CYS A 35 7.61 10.87 -11.47
CA CYS A 35 6.84 9.70 -11.03
C CYS A 35 7.75 8.57 -10.53
N GLY A 36 8.91 8.34 -11.14
CA GLY A 36 9.87 7.34 -10.68
C GLY A 36 10.32 7.60 -9.25
N GLY A 37 10.79 8.83 -8.98
CA GLY A 37 11.17 9.22 -7.62
C GLY A 37 10.01 9.16 -6.63
N TYR A 38 8.82 9.62 -7.05
CA TYR A 38 7.62 9.55 -6.23
C TYR A 38 7.26 8.11 -5.83
N PHE A 39 7.23 7.16 -6.78
CA PHE A 39 6.84 5.79 -6.48
C PHE A 39 7.88 5.03 -5.66
N ASP A 40 9.17 5.31 -5.86
CA ASP A 40 10.22 4.75 -5.01
C ASP A 40 10.05 5.24 -3.57
N TRP A 41 9.87 6.55 -3.37
CA TRP A 41 9.61 7.10 -2.04
C TRP A 41 8.32 6.53 -1.44
N TYR A 42 7.22 6.53 -2.19
CA TYR A 42 5.90 6.08 -1.75
C TYR A 42 5.92 4.61 -1.27
N ASN A 43 6.60 3.73 -2.01
CA ASN A 43 6.60 2.30 -1.74
C ASN A 43 7.62 1.88 -0.68
N PHE A 44 8.79 2.53 -0.62
CA PHE A 44 9.91 2.07 0.19
C PHE A 44 10.22 2.95 1.40
N SER A 45 9.82 4.23 1.38
CA SER A 45 10.19 5.21 2.41
C SER A 45 9.00 5.77 3.18
N HIS A 46 7.89 6.06 2.48
CA HIS A 46 6.73 6.67 3.10
C HIS A 46 5.94 5.65 3.93
N HIS A 47 5.75 5.95 5.22
CA HIS A 47 4.98 5.13 6.14
C HIS A 47 3.53 5.60 6.15
N HIS A 48 2.60 4.73 5.76
CA HIS A 48 1.21 5.12 5.52
C HIS A 48 0.35 4.90 6.75
N SER A 49 -0.44 5.90 7.14
CA SER A 49 -1.38 5.78 8.26
C SER A 49 -2.44 4.68 8.02
N GLY A 50 -2.95 4.55 6.79
CA GLY A 50 -3.86 3.48 6.40
C GLY A 50 -3.26 2.07 6.45
N LEU A 51 -1.92 1.97 6.53
CA LEU A 51 -1.19 0.73 6.73
C LEU A 51 -0.58 0.66 8.13
N ASN A 52 -1.11 1.39 9.11
CA ASN A 52 -0.58 1.41 10.49
C ASN A 52 0.93 1.74 10.56
N GLY A 53 1.35 2.65 9.67
CA GLY A 53 2.74 3.11 9.57
C GLY A 53 3.68 2.04 9.03
N PHE A 54 3.21 1.09 8.22
CA PHE A 54 4.09 0.26 7.38
C PHE A 54 4.20 0.89 5.98
N THR A 55 5.25 0.54 5.25
CA THR A 55 5.38 0.93 3.84
C THR A 55 4.60 -0.05 2.95
N PRO A 56 4.17 0.36 1.75
CA PRO A 56 3.47 -0.53 0.82
C PRO A 56 4.32 -1.73 0.44
N GLU A 57 5.64 -1.54 0.24
CA GLU A 57 6.54 -2.65 -0.03
C GLU A 57 6.57 -3.65 1.12
N GLN A 58 6.70 -3.19 2.38
CA GLN A 58 6.73 -4.09 3.54
C GLN A 58 5.48 -4.95 3.63
N VAL A 59 4.31 -4.38 3.32
CA VAL A 59 3.04 -5.11 3.31
C VAL A 59 3.01 -6.10 2.14
N PHE A 60 3.38 -5.65 0.95
CA PHE A 60 3.37 -6.46 -0.27
C PHE A 60 4.28 -7.68 -0.20
N THR A 61 5.49 -7.52 0.37
CA THR A 61 6.48 -8.61 0.49
C THR A 61 6.32 -9.45 1.76
N GLY A 62 5.40 -9.09 2.66
CA GLY A 62 5.21 -9.76 3.94
C GLY A 62 6.22 -9.36 5.03
N ARG A 63 7.23 -8.55 4.69
CA ARG A 63 8.26 -8.06 5.64
C ARG A 63 7.69 -7.27 6.83
N TYR A 64 6.46 -6.76 6.72
CA TYR A 64 5.77 -6.10 7.82
C TYR A 64 5.66 -6.97 9.09
N LEU A 65 5.70 -8.30 8.96
CA LEU A 65 5.68 -9.22 10.10
C LEU A 65 6.95 -9.08 10.96
N ASP A 66 8.12 -9.06 10.33
CA ASP A 66 9.40 -8.88 11.04
C ASP A 66 9.50 -7.47 11.63
N VAL A 67 9.10 -6.47 10.85
CA VAL A 67 9.06 -5.06 11.30
C VAL A 67 8.09 -4.89 12.47
N ALA A 68 6.97 -5.63 12.52
CA ALA A 68 6.04 -5.58 13.64
C ALA A 68 6.68 -6.09 14.95
N VAL A 69 7.53 -7.11 14.87
CA VAL A 69 8.29 -7.61 16.04
C VAL A 69 9.23 -6.52 16.56
N GLU A 70 9.96 -5.84 15.67
CA GLU A 70 10.86 -4.74 16.04
C GLU A 70 10.12 -3.54 16.64
N LYS A 71 9.00 -3.15 16.02
CA LYS A 71 8.11 -2.11 16.55
C LYS A 71 7.60 -2.48 17.95
N GLN A 72 7.21 -3.74 18.17
CA GLN A 72 6.72 -4.19 19.48
C GLN A 72 7.81 -4.14 20.54
N ARG A 73 9.04 -4.57 20.22
CA ARG A 73 10.19 -4.45 21.15
C ARG A 73 10.46 -3.01 21.54
N SER A 74 10.31 -2.07 20.61
CA SER A 74 10.48 -0.64 20.86
C SER A 74 9.38 -0.10 21.80
N LEU A 75 8.13 -0.48 21.54
CA LEU A 75 6.99 -0.16 22.40
C LEU A 75 7.16 -0.72 23.82
N ASP A 76 7.62 -1.97 23.94
CA ASP A 76 7.86 -2.64 25.21
C ASP A 76 8.95 -1.96 26.02
N THR A 77 10.05 -1.61 25.37
CA THR A 77 11.16 -0.85 25.98
C THR A 77 10.65 0.48 26.52
N ARG A 78 9.85 1.20 25.72
CA ARG A 78 9.30 2.49 26.14
C ARG A 78 8.32 2.34 27.31
N TYR A 79 7.45 1.34 27.26
CA TYR A 79 6.52 1.01 28.34
C TYR A 79 7.25 0.69 29.64
N ALA A 80 8.29 -0.16 29.59
CA ALA A 80 9.08 -0.51 30.77
C ALA A 80 9.77 0.71 31.41
N SER A 81 10.24 1.66 30.59
CA SER A 81 10.91 2.87 31.09
C SER A 81 9.97 3.93 31.68
N HIS A 82 8.72 4.00 31.21
CA HIS A 82 7.75 5.04 31.57
C HIS A 82 6.31 4.49 31.59
N PRO A 83 6.00 3.50 32.44
CA PRO A 83 4.68 2.86 32.44
C PRO A 83 3.54 3.83 32.77
N GLU A 84 3.82 4.89 33.55
CA GLU A 84 2.87 5.94 33.93
C GLU A 84 2.33 6.73 32.73
N ARG A 85 3.06 6.76 31.61
CA ARG A 85 2.60 7.41 30.37
C ARG A 85 1.57 6.60 29.59
N PHE A 86 1.33 5.35 29.98
CA PHE A 86 0.45 4.41 29.29
C PHE A 86 -0.72 4.00 30.18
N VAL A 87 -1.69 4.90 30.32
CA VAL A 87 -2.90 4.72 31.17
C VAL A 87 -3.77 3.52 30.77
N HIS A 88 -3.62 3.03 29.54
CA HIS A 88 -4.31 1.85 29.02
C HIS A 88 -3.44 0.57 29.04
N GLY A 89 -2.33 0.59 29.79
CA GLY A 89 -1.41 -0.54 29.89
C GLY A 89 -0.44 -0.65 28.71
N ARG A 90 0.21 -1.81 28.59
CA ARG A 90 1.25 -2.07 27.59
C ARG A 90 0.70 -1.89 26.16
N PRO A 91 1.25 -0.98 25.35
CA PRO A 91 0.81 -0.78 23.97
C PRO A 91 1.16 -1.97 23.08
N THR A 92 0.33 -2.21 22.05
CA THR A 92 0.53 -3.28 21.07
C THR A 92 0.59 -2.70 19.66
N VAL A 93 1.47 -3.23 18.80
CA VAL A 93 1.57 -2.81 17.39
C VAL A 93 0.28 -3.16 16.64
N ALA A 94 -0.29 -2.19 15.93
CA ALA A 94 -1.40 -2.42 15.02
C ALA A 94 -0.89 -2.99 13.69
N MET A 95 -1.44 -4.13 13.25
CA MET A 95 -1.09 -4.78 11.98
C MET A 95 -1.83 -4.12 10.80
N PRO A 96 -1.28 -4.10 9.58
CA PRO A 96 -1.99 -3.55 8.42
C PRO A 96 -3.29 -4.34 8.13
N PRO A 97 -4.25 -3.75 7.39
CA PRO A 97 -5.47 -4.44 6.98
C PRO A 97 -5.16 -5.76 6.25
N LYS A 98 -5.88 -6.83 6.57
CA LYS A 98 -5.67 -8.16 5.95
C LYS A 98 -6.09 -8.22 4.48
N MET A 99 -7.02 -7.35 4.09
CA MET A 99 -7.57 -7.31 2.74
C MET A 99 -8.00 -5.88 2.41
N VAL A 100 -7.75 -5.47 1.18
CA VAL A 100 -8.34 -4.27 0.57
C VAL A 100 -8.84 -4.66 -0.82
N THR A 101 -9.94 -4.06 -1.28
CA THR A 101 -10.47 -4.28 -2.62
C THR A 101 -10.61 -2.95 -3.34
N ILE A 102 -10.07 -2.86 -4.56
CA ILE A 102 -10.16 -1.67 -5.40
C ILE A 102 -11.55 -1.56 -6.03
N ASN A 103 -12.11 -2.70 -6.45
CA ASN A 103 -13.46 -2.80 -7.02
C ASN A 103 -14.20 -3.92 -6.25
N PRO A 104 -14.93 -3.59 -5.17
CA PRO A 104 -15.73 -4.59 -4.48
C PRO A 104 -16.82 -5.11 -5.43
N VAL A 105 -16.95 -6.43 -5.52
CA VAL A 105 -18.06 -7.07 -6.23
C VAL A 105 -19.13 -7.38 -5.19
N THR A 106 -20.35 -6.87 -5.40
CA THR A 106 -21.49 -7.12 -4.51
C THR A 106 -22.11 -8.50 -4.78
N PRO A 107 -22.86 -9.07 -3.82
CA PRO A 107 -23.63 -10.29 -4.07
C PRO A 107 -24.58 -10.18 -5.28
N GLU A 108 -25.16 -8.99 -5.49
CA GLU A 108 -26.01 -8.67 -6.63
C GLU A 108 -25.22 -8.73 -7.94
N ASP A 109 -24.02 -8.14 -7.97
CA ASP A 109 -23.12 -8.22 -9.14
C ASP A 109 -22.76 -9.67 -9.50
N ILE A 110 -22.54 -10.52 -8.48
CA ILE A 110 -22.26 -11.96 -8.69
C ILE A 110 -23.48 -12.66 -9.28
N ALA A 111 -24.68 -12.35 -8.79
CA ALA A 111 -25.93 -12.90 -9.31
C ALA A 111 -26.20 -12.48 -10.76
N GLU A 112 -25.75 -11.28 -11.14
CA GLU A 112 -25.79 -10.76 -12.52
C GLU A 112 -24.63 -11.28 -13.40
N GLY A 113 -23.76 -12.14 -12.85
CA GLY A 113 -22.69 -12.81 -13.60
C GLY A 113 -21.36 -12.05 -13.68
N VAL A 114 -21.18 -11.00 -12.87
CA VAL A 114 -19.89 -10.29 -12.77
C VAL A 114 -18.83 -11.21 -12.16
N SER A 115 -17.73 -11.37 -12.88
CA SER A 115 -16.61 -12.20 -12.44
C SER A 115 -15.91 -11.60 -11.22
N THR A 116 -15.75 -12.40 -10.17
CA THR A 116 -14.90 -12.08 -9.00
C THR A 116 -13.40 -12.21 -9.29
N ARG A 117 -13.04 -12.72 -10.48
CA ARG A 117 -11.66 -12.82 -10.95
C ARG A 117 -11.31 -11.63 -11.83
N VAL A 118 -10.12 -11.08 -11.64
CA VAL A 118 -9.61 -10.02 -12.49
C VAL A 118 -9.16 -10.63 -13.83
N ASN A 119 -9.86 -10.27 -14.91
CA ASN A 119 -9.46 -10.64 -16.27
C ASN A 119 -8.39 -9.67 -16.78
N PHE A 120 -7.14 -9.85 -16.35
CA PHE A 120 -6.02 -9.13 -16.94
C PHE A 120 -5.53 -9.88 -18.19
N PRO A 121 -5.75 -9.36 -19.42
CA PRO A 121 -5.14 -9.94 -20.62
C PRO A 121 -3.60 -9.94 -20.57
N THR A 122 -3.00 -9.07 -19.75
CA THR A 122 -1.56 -9.00 -19.50
C THR A 122 -1.03 -10.09 -18.57
N LEU A 123 -1.86 -10.76 -17.76
CA LEU A 123 -1.39 -11.86 -16.89
C LEU A 123 -0.92 -13.07 -17.70
N ASN A 124 -1.53 -13.36 -18.85
CA ASN A 124 -1.05 -14.44 -19.72
C ASN A 124 0.36 -14.13 -20.26
N ARG A 125 0.66 -12.86 -20.58
CA ARG A 125 1.99 -12.42 -21.00
C ARG A 125 3.03 -12.43 -19.87
N VAL A 126 2.57 -12.39 -18.61
CA VAL A 126 3.40 -12.50 -17.41
C VAL A 126 3.71 -13.97 -17.09
N LYS A 127 2.80 -14.92 -17.39
CA LYS A 127 3.08 -16.36 -17.24
C LYS A 127 4.31 -16.80 -18.06
N ASP A 128 4.48 -16.25 -19.26
CA ASP A 128 5.64 -16.55 -20.11
C ASP A 128 6.98 -16.03 -19.55
N LYS A 129 6.96 -15.05 -18.63
CA LYS A 129 8.16 -14.50 -17.98
C LYS A 129 8.55 -15.20 -16.68
N TYR A 130 7.65 -15.98 -16.05
CA TYR A 130 7.94 -16.73 -14.82
C TYR A 130 8.36 -18.20 -15.07
N THR A 131 8.46 -18.63 -16.32
CA THR A 131 9.26 -19.79 -16.73
C THR A 131 10.75 -19.43 -16.83
N LEU A 132 11.31 -18.85 -15.77
CA LEU A 132 12.75 -18.76 -15.54
C LEU A 132 13.03 -19.44 -14.20
N SER A 133 13.34 -20.73 -14.32
CA SER A 133 14.15 -21.58 -13.43
C SER A 133 13.94 -21.42 -11.91
N LEU A 134 13.14 -22.33 -11.35
CA LEU A 134 13.53 -23.00 -10.12
C LEU A 134 14.37 -24.21 -10.52
N ASP A 135 15.66 -23.97 -10.76
CA ASP A 135 16.75 -24.94 -10.61
C ASP A 135 17.85 -24.24 -9.80
#